data_AF-R7WK43-F1
#
_entry.id   AF-R7WK43-F1
#
_cell.length_a   1.000
_cell.length_b   1.000
_cell.length_c   1.000
_cell.angle_alpha   90.00
_cell.angle_beta   90.00
_cell.angle_gamma   90.00
#
_symmetry.space_group_name_H-M   'P 1'
#
loop_
_entity.id
_entity.type
_entity.pdbx_description
1 polymer ?
#
loop_
_entity_poly.entity_id
_entity_poly.type
_entity_poly.pdbx_seq_one_letter_code
_entity_poly.pdbx_strand_id
1 'polypeptide(L)' 'MDGVASLRAGLIASVTGAGGWAAVVGSQSLGLLTAEMGADLSRCAVIEDPGPDPVSVAFSRVSRSVA' A
#
# COMPACT_ATOMS: atom_id res chain seq x y z
N MET A 1 16.00 1.98 -9.60
CA MET A 1 14.58 2.37 -9.40
C MET A 1 14.00 2.64 -10.76
N ASP A 2 12.87 2.03 -11.10
CA ASP A 2 12.16 2.31 -12.35
C ASP A 2 11.00 3.29 -12.12
N GLY A 3 10.51 3.91 -13.19
CA GLY A 3 9.42 4.88 -13.13
C GLY A 3 8.11 4.29 -12.59
N VAL A 4 7.91 2.96 -12.73
CA VAL A 4 6.70 2.27 -12.28
C VAL A 4 6.62 2.24 -10.76
N ALA A 5 7.72 1.94 -10.06
CA ALA A 5 7.76 1.98 -8.61
C ALA A 5 7.48 3.39 -8.06
N SER A 6 8.05 4.42 -8.69
CA SER A 6 7.85 5.82 -8.29
C SER A 6 6.39 6.28 -8.50
N LEU A 7 5.78 5.89 -9.63
CA LEU A 7 4.37 6.19 -9.90
C LEU A 7 3.44 5.50 -8.88
N ARG A 8 3.68 4.22 -8.60
CA ARG A 8 2.90 3.46 -7.60
C ARG A 8 3.02 4.09 -6.22
N ALA A 9 4.23 4.50 -5.83
CA ALA A 9 4.45 5.16 -4.55
C ALA A 9 3.69 6.49 -4.43
N GLY A 10 3.73 7.32 -5.48
CA GLY A 10 2.96 8.57 -5.54
C GLY A 10 1.45 8.35 -5.48
N LEU A 11 0.93 7.28 -6.08
CA LEU A 11 -0.50 6.95 -6.07
C LEU A 11 -0.98 6.46 -4.69
N ILE A 12 -0.14 5.71 -3.98
CA ILE A 12 -0.42 5.33 -2.59
C ILE A 12 -0.37 6.57 -1.68
N ALA A 13 0.61 7.45 -1.88
CA ALA A 13 0.71 8.70 -1.12
C ALA A 13 -0.52 9.60 -1.34
N SER A 14 -1.01 9.72 -2.57
CA SER A 14 -2.21 10.53 -2.85
C SER A 14 -3.49 9.94 -2.24
N VAL A 15 -3.68 8.62 -2.34
CA VAL A 15 -4.85 7.94 -1.74
C VAL A 15 -4.85 8.09 -0.23
N THR A 16 -3.72 7.82 0.42
CA THR A 16 -3.62 7.88 1.89
C THR A 16 -3.64 9.31 2.42
N GLY A 17 -3.05 10.27 1.71
CA GLY A 17 -3.15 11.69 2.00
C GLY A 17 -4.58 12.23 1.88
N ALA A 18 -5.41 11.65 1.01
CA ALA A 18 -6.84 11.95 0.92
C ALA A 18 -7.69 11.22 2.00
N GLY A 19 -7.06 10.47 2.90
CA GLY A 19 -7.73 9.70 3.96
C GLY A 19 -8.19 8.30 3.54
N GLY A 20 -7.91 7.88 2.31
CA GLY A 20 -8.15 6.53 1.83
C GLY A 20 -7.17 5.51 2.41
N TRP A 21 -7.46 4.23 2.18
CA TRP A 21 -6.61 3.10 2.59
C TRP A 21 -6.00 2.42 1.38
N ALA A 22 -4.75 1.96 1.52
CA ALA A 22 -4.04 1.24 0.47
C ALA A 22 -3.40 -0.05 0.98
N ALA A 23 -3.21 -1.02 0.10
CA ALA A 23 -2.47 -2.24 0.37
C ALA A 23 -1.36 -2.43 -0.66
N VAL A 24 -0.15 -2.76 -0.18
CA VAL A 24 1.02 -3.11 -1.00
C VAL A 24 1.22 -4.61 -0.89
N VAL A 25 1.14 -5.32 -2.02
CA VAL A 25 1.25 -6.77 -2.08
C VAL A 25 2.54 -7.19 -2.79
N GLY A 26 3.32 -8.08 -2.17
CA GLY A 26 4.49 -8.70 -2.78
C GLY A 26 5.74 -7.81 -2.93
N SER A 27 5.77 -6.61 -2.34
CA SER A 27 6.94 -5.71 -2.40
C SER A 27 7.10 -4.85 -1.14
N GLN A 28 7.95 -5.28 -0.20
CA GLN A 28 8.25 -4.52 1.03
C GLN A 28 9.00 -3.21 0.75
N SER A 29 9.88 -3.19 -0.25
CA SER A 29 10.68 -2.02 -0.64
C SER A 29 9.82 -0.86 -1.15
N LEU A 30 8.63 -1.15 -1.68
CA LEU A 30 7.67 -0.12 -2.08
C LEU A 30 7.11 0.64 -0.86
N GLY A 31 7.04 0.00 0.32
CA GLY A 31 6.60 0.64 1.57
C GLY A 31 7.52 1.75 2.05
N LEU A 32 8.84 1.61 1.84
CA LEU A 32 9.80 2.66 2.16
C LEU A 32 9.65 3.86 1.21
N LEU A 33 9.57 3.60 -0.10
CA LEU A 33 9.42 4.65 -1.11
C LEU A 33 8.10 5.42 -0.92
N THR A 34 7.02 4.75 -0.51
CA THR A 34 5.77 5.44 -0.18
C THR A 34 5.90 6.36 1.02
N ALA A 35 6.70 5.99 2.03
CA ALA A 35 6.93 6.83 3.20
C ALA A 35 7.69 8.11 2.82
N GLU A 36 8.72 7.98 1.98
CA GLU A 36 9.48 9.12 1.44
C GLU A 36 8.59 10.08 0.62
N MET A 37 7.60 9.53 -0.08
CA MET A 37 6.60 10.30 -0.85
C MET A 37 5.46 10.89 0.00
N GLY A 38 5.49 10.73 1.32
CA GLY A 38 4.51 11.31 2.23
C GLY A 38 3.20 10.50 2.38
N ALA A 39 3.22 9.20 2.10
CA ALA A 39 2.08 8.33 2.39
C ALA A 39 1.81 8.24 3.91
N ASP A 40 0.54 8.25 4.28
CA ASP A 40 0.13 7.97 5.66
C ASP A 40 0.20 6.46 5.91
N LEU A 41 1.31 6.02 6.52
CA LEU A 41 1.57 4.61 6.79
C LEU A 41 0.57 3.99 7.78
N SER A 42 -0.11 4.80 8.61
CA SER A 42 -1.19 4.30 9.45
C SER A 42 -2.38 3.81 8.63
N ARG A 43 -2.46 4.24 7.35
CA ARG A 43 -3.49 3.87 6.36
C ARG A 43 -3.02 2.89 5.30
N CYS A 44 -1.85 2.27 5.50
CA CYS A 44 -1.25 1.33 4.57
C CYS A 44 -1.07 -0.07 5.18
N ALA A 45 -1.49 -1.10 4.45
CA ALA A 45 -1.19 -2.49 4.78
C ALA A 45 -0.11 -3.06 3.84
N VAL A 46 0.99 -3.56 4.38
CA VAL A 46 2.01 -4.30 3.60
C VAL A 46 1.76 -5.80 3.74
N ILE A 47 1.59 -6.49 2.62
CA ILE A 47 1.30 -7.93 2.50
C ILE A 47 2.46 -8.55 1.73
N GLU A 48 3.33 -9.27 2.43
CA GLU A 48 4.51 -9.88 1.83
C GLU A 48 4.16 -11.15 1.03
N ASP A 49 3.38 -12.03 1.63
CA ASP A 49 2.85 -13.24 0.99
C ASP A 49 1.31 -13.22 1.02
N PRO A 50 0.65 -12.92 -0.11
CA PRO A 50 -0.81 -12.94 -0.20
C PRO A 50 -1.39 -14.35 -0.37
N GLY A 51 -0.57 -15.37 -0.63
CA GLY A 51 -1.07 -16.66 -1.12
C GLY A 51 -1.80 -16.54 -2.48
N PRO A 52 -2.75 -17.44 -2.79
CA PRO A 52 -3.30 -17.59 -4.14
C PRO A 52 -4.35 -16.53 -4.54
N ASP A 53 -4.93 -15.79 -3.60
CA ASP A 53 -5.93 -14.75 -3.87
C ASP A 53 -5.52 -13.40 -3.22
N PRO A 54 -4.62 -12.65 -3.89
CA PRO A 54 -4.11 -11.39 -3.36
C PRO A 54 -5.16 -10.28 -3.24
N VAL A 55 -6.22 -10.31 -4.03
CA VAL A 55 -7.26 -9.26 -3.99
C VAL A 55 -8.12 -9.41 -2.74
N SER A 56 -8.58 -10.63 -2.45
CA SER A 56 -9.34 -10.90 -1.22
C SER A 56 -8.53 -10.59 0.04
N VAL A 57 -7.24 -10.95 0.06
CA VAL A 57 -6.34 -10.66 1.20
C VAL A 57 -6.13 -9.16 1.36
N ALA A 58 -5.89 -8.42 0.27
CA ALA A 58 -5.76 -6.96 0.30
C ALA A 58 -7.02 -6.28 0.85
N PHE A 59 -8.19 -6.68 0.34
CA PHE A 59 -9.46 -6.15 0.80
C PHE A 59 -9.70 -6.43 2.30
N SER A 60 -9.45 -7.67 2.74
CA SER A 60 -9.60 -8.07 4.13
C SER A 60 -8.69 -7.27 5.08
N ARG A 61 -7.43 -7.05 4.69
CA ARG A 61 -6.48 -6.27 5.51
C ARG A 61 -6.86 -4.80 5.61
N VAL A 62 -7.28 -4.20 4.50
CA VAL A 62 -7.80 -2.83 4.50
C VAL A 62 -9.03 -2.75 5.39
N SER A 63 -10.00 -3.66 5.22
CA SER A 63 -11.26 -3.68 5.97
C SER A 63 -11.06 -3.80 7.48
N ARG A 64 -10.11 -4.63 7.94
CA ARG A 64 -9.77 -4.73 9.37
C ARG A 64 -9.17 -3.44 9.92
N SER A 65 -8.47 -2.66 9.11
CA SER A 65 -7.80 -1.45 9.57
C SER A 65 -8.76 -0.25 9.68
N VAL A 66 -9.95 -0.34 9.07
CA VAL A 66 -11.01 0.69 9.17
C VAL A 66 -12.03 0.40 10.27
N ALA A 67 -11.99 -0.79 10.87
CA ALA A 67 -12.91 -1.24 11.93
C ALA A 67 -12.33 -0.96 13.33
#